data_AF-A0A967GSE2-F1
#
_entry.id   AF-A0A967GSE2-F1
#
_cell.length_a   1.000
_cell.length_b   1.000
_cell.length_c   1.000
_cell.angle_alpha   90.00
_cell.angle_beta   90.00
_cell.angle_gamma   90.00
#
_symmetry.space_group_name_H-M   'P 1'
#
loop_
_entity.id
_entity.type
_entity.pdbx_description
1 polymer ?
#
loop_
_entity_poly.entity_id
_entity_poly.type
_entity_poly.pdbx_seq_one_letter_code
_entity_poly.pdbx_strand_id
1 'polypeptide(L)'
;MARKIATTLTASAALSGAETAEDARFAAFFNDYLENQLESRPVYATNLGDHRADDRIEDISPRARQARTRQRHETLRRLTREFDYPKLSRNTQIDFEIFRHELEQRIWMDENAREFEEDPRTYNDYLSGSVYRLLAQSSLPAETNLRNAIARIKLLPRVIETARQTLEHPPLPILETGIRQNRGVISFFYEKGIYEMVGPSPQLPALEAACDELLAPLREHQEFLEGLRRSASENWRLGKEKFDRKLRFELNADTTADQVLA
;
A
#
# COMPACT_ATOMS: atom_id res chain seq x y z
N MET A 1 -21.27 61.74 34.65
CA MET A 1 -20.75 61.22 33.37
C MET A 1 -20.41 59.75 33.55
N ALA A 2 -21.26 58.85 33.07
CA ALA A 2 -21.00 57.41 33.04
C ALA A 2 -21.31 56.91 31.63
N ARG A 3 -20.28 56.56 30.86
CA ARG A 3 -20.42 55.96 29.52
C ARG A 3 -20.18 54.46 29.66
N LYS A 4 -21.26 53.68 29.55
CA LYS A 4 -21.23 52.22 29.47
C LYS A 4 -20.64 51.80 28.12
N ILE A 5 -19.70 50.88 28.18
CA ILE A 5 -19.07 50.19 27.06
C ILE A 5 -20.08 49.19 26.49
N ALA A 6 -20.26 49.21 25.16
CA ALA A 6 -20.94 48.15 24.42
C ALA A 6 -20.01 47.71 23.29
N THR A 7 -19.19 46.70 23.57
CA THR A 7 -18.41 45.99 22.56
C THR A 7 -19.26 44.85 22.05
N THR A 8 -19.86 45.02 20.88
CA THR A 8 -20.61 43.96 20.20
C THR A 8 -19.60 42.97 19.63
N LEU A 9 -19.45 41.81 20.27
CA LEU A 9 -18.69 40.69 19.74
C LEU A 9 -19.56 39.99 18.69
N THR A 10 -19.35 40.32 17.42
CA THR A 10 -19.90 39.54 16.30
C THR A 10 -19.19 38.19 16.27
N ALA A 11 -19.84 37.17 16.80
CA ALA A 11 -19.45 35.78 16.58
C ALA A 11 -19.62 35.46 15.09
N SER A 12 -18.51 35.42 14.36
CA SER A 12 -18.48 34.86 13.02
C SER A 12 -18.63 33.34 13.17
N ALA A 13 -19.87 32.86 13.09
CA ALA A 13 -20.15 31.45 12.97
C ALA A 13 -19.50 30.96 11.67
N ALA A 14 -18.47 30.13 11.78
CA ALA A 14 -17.94 29.40 10.65
C ALA A 14 -19.09 28.67 9.97
N LEU A 15 -19.29 28.90 8.67
CA LEU A 15 -20.15 28.06 7.84
C LEU A 15 -19.54 26.66 7.77
N SER A 16 -19.80 25.82 8.76
CA SER A 16 -19.94 24.40 8.50
C SER A 16 -21.25 24.25 7.73
N GLY A 17 -21.17 24.18 6.40
CA GLY A 17 -22.35 23.90 5.57
C GLY A 17 -23.04 22.65 6.10
N ALA A 18 -24.36 22.72 6.28
CA ALA A 18 -25.13 21.58 6.77
C ALA A 18 -24.93 20.38 5.84
N GLU A 19 -24.56 19.24 6.43
CA GLU A 19 -24.37 17.96 5.74
C GLU A 19 -25.65 17.60 4.97
N THR A 20 -25.51 17.39 3.65
CA THR A 20 -26.65 17.06 2.80
C THR A 20 -26.96 15.56 2.86
N ALA A 21 -28.16 15.16 2.46
CA ALA A 21 -28.48 13.73 2.30
C ALA A 21 -27.58 13.04 1.25
N GLU A 22 -27.11 13.79 0.25
CA GLU A 22 -26.18 13.30 -0.77
C GLU A 22 -24.77 13.11 -0.18
N ASP A 23 -24.37 13.96 0.78
CA ASP A 23 -23.10 13.85 1.49
C ASP A 23 -23.06 12.55 2.34
N ALA A 24 -24.12 12.28 3.10
CA ALA A 24 -24.23 11.05 3.89
C ALA A 24 -24.20 9.79 3.01
N ARG A 25 -24.84 9.84 1.84
CA ARG A 25 -24.82 8.75 0.86
C ARG A 25 -23.42 8.55 0.28
N PHE A 26 -22.70 9.63 0.00
CA PHE A 26 -21.31 9.58 -0.48
C PHE A 26 -20.38 9.00 0.59
N ALA A 27 -20.52 9.45 1.83
CA ALA A 27 -19.75 8.94 2.95
C ALA A 27 -19.96 7.43 3.15
N ALA A 28 -21.21 6.95 3.09
CA ALA A 28 -21.51 5.51 3.16
C ALA A 28 -20.86 4.74 2.00
N PHE A 29 -20.95 5.23 0.77
CA PHE A 29 -20.31 4.62 -0.39
C PHE A 29 -18.79 4.54 -0.28
N PHE A 30 -18.16 5.62 0.20
CA PHE A 30 -16.72 5.65 0.44
C PHE A 30 -16.32 4.68 1.57
N ASN A 31 -17.07 4.64 2.67
CA ASN A 31 -16.82 3.71 3.78
C ASN A 31 -16.95 2.25 3.34
N ASP A 32 -17.95 1.90 2.53
CA ASP A 32 -18.09 0.55 1.98
C ASP A 32 -16.89 0.17 1.11
N TYR A 33 -16.39 1.12 0.30
CA TYR A 33 -15.16 0.91 -0.47
C TYR A 33 -13.95 0.71 0.44
N LEU A 34 -13.78 1.55 1.46
CA LEU A 34 -12.67 1.48 2.40
C LEU A 34 -12.67 0.16 3.17
N GLU A 35 -13.80 -0.26 3.73
CA GLU A 35 -13.93 -1.54 4.45
C GLU A 35 -13.58 -2.72 3.55
N ASN A 36 -14.05 -2.73 2.30
CA ASN A 36 -13.69 -3.79 1.35
C ASN A 36 -12.16 -3.79 1.07
N GLN A 37 -11.55 -2.62 0.95
CA GLN A 37 -10.10 -2.51 0.75
C GLN A 37 -9.32 -3.01 1.97
N LEU A 38 -9.75 -2.69 3.19
CA LEU A 38 -9.12 -3.15 4.42
C LEU A 38 -9.25 -4.67 4.60
N GLU A 39 -10.44 -5.22 4.33
CA GLU A 39 -10.69 -6.66 4.43
C GLU A 39 -9.91 -7.47 3.39
N SER A 40 -9.86 -6.99 2.14
CA SER A 40 -9.20 -7.70 1.04
C SER A 40 -7.69 -7.51 1.00
N ARG A 41 -7.14 -6.54 1.74
CA ARG A 41 -5.71 -6.20 1.78
C ARG A 41 -5.18 -6.06 3.21
N PRO A 42 -5.01 -7.16 3.96
CA PRO A 42 -4.57 -7.12 5.34
C PRO A 42 -3.23 -6.39 5.58
N VAL A 43 -2.24 -6.51 4.69
CA VAL A 43 -0.97 -5.78 4.84
C VAL A 43 -1.17 -4.29 4.64
N TYR A 44 -2.01 -3.89 3.68
CA TYR A 44 -2.40 -2.50 3.50
C TYR A 44 -3.20 -1.96 4.70
N ALA A 45 -4.10 -2.77 5.27
CA ALA A 45 -4.85 -2.43 6.47
C ALA A 45 -3.93 -2.14 7.67
N THR A 46 -2.94 -3.01 7.92
CA THR A 46 -1.91 -2.76 8.93
C THR A 46 -1.16 -1.45 8.68
N ASN A 47 -0.84 -1.14 7.43
CA ASN A 47 -0.13 0.11 7.08
C ASN A 47 -0.97 1.36 7.37
N LEU A 48 -2.29 1.24 7.40
CA LEU A 48 -3.22 2.30 7.79
C LEU A 48 -3.55 2.31 9.29
N GLY A 49 -2.98 1.38 10.07
CA GLY A 49 -3.25 1.24 11.50
C GLY A 49 -4.48 0.40 11.85
N ASP A 50 -5.07 -0.29 10.87
CA ASP A 50 -6.11 -1.29 11.13
C ASP A 50 -5.47 -2.66 11.40
N HIS A 51 -5.60 -3.10 12.66
CA HIS A 51 -4.98 -4.32 13.16
C HIS A 51 -5.91 -5.54 13.19
N ARG A 52 -7.12 -5.46 12.59
CA ARG A 52 -8.12 -6.56 12.60
C ARG A 52 -7.64 -7.84 11.92
N ALA A 53 -6.69 -7.74 10.98
CA ALA A 53 -6.21 -8.85 10.15
C ALA A 53 -4.67 -8.92 10.11
N ASP A 54 -3.99 -8.48 11.18
CA ASP A 54 -2.53 -8.44 11.27
C ASP A 54 -1.84 -9.80 11.12
N ASP A 55 -2.56 -10.90 11.34
CA ASP A 55 -2.09 -12.27 11.18
C ASP A 55 -2.18 -12.79 9.73
N ARG A 56 -2.74 -11.99 8.81
CA ARG A 56 -3.00 -12.38 7.42
C ARG A 56 -2.14 -11.59 6.43
N ILE A 57 -2.04 -12.15 5.22
CA ILE A 57 -1.48 -11.52 4.02
C ILE A 57 -2.47 -11.73 2.88
N GLU A 58 -2.75 -10.68 2.11
CA GLU A 58 -3.62 -10.76 0.94
C GLU A 58 -3.14 -11.76 -0.12
N ASP A 59 -4.08 -12.17 -0.97
CA ASP A 59 -3.73 -12.85 -2.20
C ASP A 59 -3.13 -11.83 -3.19
N ILE A 60 -1.83 -12.00 -3.46
CA ILE A 60 -1.08 -11.18 -4.40
C ILE A 60 -0.99 -11.81 -5.79
N SER A 61 -1.70 -12.92 -6.06
CA SER A 61 -1.70 -13.58 -7.37
C SER A 61 -2.18 -12.67 -8.51
N PRO A 62 -1.77 -12.91 -9.77
CA PRO A 62 -2.24 -12.14 -10.92
C PRO A 62 -3.78 -12.07 -11.01
N ARG A 63 -4.46 -13.19 -10.69
CA ARG A 63 -5.93 -13.26 -10.67
C ARG A 63 -6.53 -12.30 -9.64
N ALA A 64 -6.00 -12.30 -8.42
CA ALA A 64 -6.48 -11.41 -7.35
C ALA A 64 -6.18 -9.94 -7.66
N ARG A 65 -4.99 -9.63 -8.20
CA ARG A 65 -4.64 -8.28 -8.66
C ARG A 65 -5.62 -7.78 -9.73
N GLN A 66 -5.89 -8.60 -10.76
CA GLN A 66 -6.83 -8.25 -11.81
C GLN A 66 -8.27 -8.08 -11.30
N ALA A 67 -8.69 -8.87 -10.31
CA ALA A 67 -9.98 -8.71 -9.66
C ALA A 67 -10.08 -7.35 -8.93
N ARG A 68 -9.03 -6.94 -8.22
CA ARG A 68 -8.95 -5.61 -7.57
C ARG A 68 -9.00 -4.47 -8.59
N THR A 69 -8.31 -4.58 -9.73
CA THR A 69 -8.38 -3.57 -10.80
C THR A 69 -9.78 -3.48 -11.39
N ARG A 70 -10.46 -4.61 -11.64
CA ARG A 70 -11.87 -4.61 -12.10
C ARG A 70 -12.81 -3.95 -11.09
N GLN A 71 -12.60 -4.21 -9.79
CA GLN A 71 -13.37 -3.59 -8.73
C GLN A 71 -13.16 -2.07 -8.70
N ARG A 72 -11.91 -1.58 -8.82
CA ARG A 72 -11.64 -0.13 -8.90
C ARG A 72 -12.36 0.53 -10.08
N HIS A 73 -12.32 -0.11 -11.25
CA HIS A 73 -13.07 0.35 -12.43
C HIS A 73 -14.58 0.44 -12.17
N GLU A 74 -15.15 -0.55 -11.50
CA GLU A 74 -16.56 -0.53 -11.13
C GLU A 74 -16.88 0.59 -10.13
N THR A 75 -16.06 0.74 -9.09
CA THR A 75 -16.20 1.84 -8.12
C THR A 75 -16.15 3.20 -8.80
N LEU A 76 -15.21 3.42 -9.73
CA LEU A 76 -15.09 4.68 -10.46
C LEU A 76 -16.32 4.96 -11.35
N ARG A 77 -16.85 3.93 -12.01
CA ARG A 77 -18.10 4.05 -12.78
C ARG A 77 -19.30 4.38 -11.89
N ARG A 78 -19.41 3.73 -10.74
CA ARG A 78 -20.49 3.99 -9.77
C ARG A 78 -20.38 5.39 -9.20
N LEU A 79 -19.18 5.81 -8.79
CA LEU A 79 -18.89 7.14 -8.29
C LEU A 79 -19.39 8.23 -9.26
N THR A 80 -19.08 8.09 -10.55
CA THR A 80 -19.44 9.09 -11.58
C THR A 80 -20.90 9.05 -12.03
N ARG A 81 -21.58 7.91 -11.89
CA ARG A 81 -22.98 7.73 -12.33
C ARG A 81 -24.00 7.95 -11.23
N GLU A 82 -23.68 7.54 -10.00
CA GLU A 82 -24.63 7.50 -8.91
C GLU A 82 -24.73 8.86 -8.22
N PHE A 83 -23.68 9.68 -8.19
CA PHE A 83 -23.62 10.93 -7.42
C PHE A 83 -23.77 12.19 -8.28
N ASP A 84 -24.64 13.10 -7.83
CA ASP A 84 -24.85 14.40 -8.46
C ASP A 84 -23.91 15.44 -7.84
N TYR A 85 -22.73 15.61 -8.44
CA TYR A 85 -21.63 16.45 -7.89
C TYR A 85 -22.07 17.87 -7.46
N PRO A 86 -22.88 18.62 -8.24
CA PRO A 86 -23.42 19.91 -7.82
C PRO A 86 -24.29 19.89 -6.54
N LYS A 87 -24.86 18.74 -6.15
CA LYS A 87 -25.66 18.60 -4.92
C LYS A 87 -24.83 18.30 -3.67
N LEU A 88 -23.57 17.93 -3.84
CA LEU A 88 -22.65 17.72 -2.73
C LEU A 88 -22.29 19.06 -2.08
N SER A 89 -22.08 19.06 -0.76
CA SER A 89 -21.47 20.21 -0.09
C SER A 89 -20.05 20.46 -0.61
N ARG A 90 -19.53 21.68 -0.39
CA ARG A 90 -18.19 22.02 -0.90
C ARG A 90 -17.09 21.10 -0.36
N ASN A 91 -17.20 20.64 0.88
CA ASN A 91 -16.25 19.70 1.46
C ASN A 91 -16.35 18.34 0.77
N THR A 92 -17.57 17.82 0.59
CA THR A 92 -17.77 16.52 -0.06
C THR A 92 -17.42 16.54 -1.55
N GLN A 93 -17.54 17.69 -2.22
CA GLN A 93 -17.01 17.85 -3.58
C GLN A 93 -15.50 17.64 -3.66
N ILE A 94 -14.75 18.13 -2.66
CA ILE A 94 -13.30 17.92 -2.57
C ILE A 94 -13.01 16.45 -2.32
N ASP A 95 -13.71 15.81 -1.37
CA ASP A 95 -13.54 14.38 -1.09
C ASP A 95 -13.87 13.51 -2.32
N PHE A 96 -14.90 13.87 -3.08
CA PHE A 96 -15.26 13.24 -4.34
C PHE A 96 -14.13 13.34 -5.36
N GLU A 97 -13.54 14.52 -5.53
CA GLU A 97 -12.42 14.76 -6.47
C GLU A 97 -11.18 13.97 -6.07
N ILE A 98 -10.82 13.97 -4.78
CA ILE A 98 -9.71 13.20 -4.24
C ILE A 98 -9.95 11.71 -4.49
N PHE A 99 -11.14 11.20 -4.19
CA PHE A 99 -11.44 9.79 -4.35
C PHE A 99 -11.44 9.36 -5.82
N ARG A 100 -12.00 10.19 -6.72
CA ARG A 100 -11.94 9.96 -8.15
C ARG A 100 -10.48 9.89 -8.64
N HIS A 101 -9.67 10.86 -8.23
CA HIS A 101 -8.25 10.93 -8.61
C HIS A 101 -7.48 9.70 -8.13
N GLU A 102 -7.64 9.29 -6.87
CA GLU A 102 -7.01 8.08 -6.33
C GLU A 102 -7.40 6.83 -7.14
N LEU A 103 -8.70 6.68 -7.47
CA LEU A 103 -9.15 5.54 -8.28
C LEU A 103 -8.52 5.55 -9.68
N GLU A 104 -8.52 6.70 -10.36
CA GLU A 104 -7.94 6.86 -11.70
C GLU A 104 -6.43 6.59 -11.70
N GLN A 105 -5.71 7.13 -10.71
CA GLN A 105 -4.27 6.87 -10.55
C GLN A 105 -4.00 5.39 -10.30
N ARG A 106 -4.73 4.74 -9.38
CA ARG A 106 -4.52 3.33 -9.04
C ARG A 106 -4.82 2.40 -10.20
N ILE A 107 -5.91 2.66 -10.94
CA ILE A 107 -6.23 1.92 -12.16
C ILE A 107 -5.09 2.05 -13.17
N TRP A 108 -4.62 3.27 -13.39
CA TRP A 108 -3.54 3.50 -14.34
C TRP A 108 -2.25 2.78 -13.91
N MET A 109 -1.88 2.85 -12.63
CA MET A 109 -0.71 2.15 -12.10
C MET A 109 -0.83 0.63 -12.27
N ASP A 110 -1.97 0.04 -11.93
CA ASP A 110 -2.19 -1.41 -12.11
C ASP A 110 -2.00 -1.88 -13.57
N GLU A 111 -2.46 -1.05 -14.52
CA GLU A 111 -2.46 -1.41 -15.94
C GLU A 111 -1.12 -1.12 -16.63
N ASN A 112 -0.31 -0.20 -16.09
CA ASN A 112 0.85 0.34 -16.81
C ASN A 112 2.20 0.14 -16.12
N ALA A 113 2.23 0.00 -14.78
CA ALA A 113 3.47 0.00 -14.01
C ALA A 113 4.13 -1.38 -13.90
N ARG A 114 3.37 -2.48 -14.06
CA ARG A 114 3.87 -3.87 -14.06
C ARG A 114 4.78 -4.19 -12.86
N GLU A 115 4.47 -3.63 -11.69
CA GLU A 115 5.33 -3.67 -10.49
C GLU A 115 5.55 -5.10 -9.96
N PHE A 116 4.61 -6.01 -10.17
CA PHE A 116 4.74 -7.40 -9.72
C PHE A 116 5.53 -8.25 -10.71
N GLU A 117 5.60 -7.85 -11.97
CA GLU A 117 6.30 -8.55 -13.03
C GLU A 117 7.75 -8.05 -13.15
N GLU A 118 7.99 -6.75 -12.98
CA GLU A 118 9.27 -6.10 -13.28
C GLU A 118 10.03 -5.58 -12.05
N ASP A 119 9.40 -5.51 -10.87
CA ASP A 119 10.04 -4.99 -9.66
C ASP A 119 10.08 -6.03 -8.51
N PRO A 120 11.21 -6.75 -8.33
CA PRO A 120 11.37 -7.68 -7.21
C PRO A 120 11.28 -7.02 -5.82
N ARG A 121 11.48 -5.70 -5.71
CA ARG A 121 11.38 -4.99 -4.43
C ARG A 121 9.95 -4.98 -3.89
N THR A 122 8.95 -5.07 -4.77
CA THR A 122 7.54 -5.22 -4.38
C THR A 122 7.35 -6.43 -3.48
N TYR A 123 7.97 -7.57 -3.81
CA TYR A 123 7.90 -8.78 -2.98
C TYR A 123 8.72 -8.63 -1.71
N ASN A 124 9.87 -7.96 -1.75
CA ASN A 124 10.66 -7.70 -0.55
C ASN A 124 9.88 -6.91 0.51
N ASP A 125 9.01 -5.96 0.13
CA ASP A 125 8.14 -5.25 1.07
C ASP A 125 7.15 -6.20 1.78
N TYR A 126 6.65 -7.23 1.09
CA TYR A 126 5.88 -8.30 1.74
C TYR A 126 6.77 -9.20 2.60
N LEU A 127 7.96 -9.59 2.12
CA LEU A 127 8.83 -10.55 2.79
C LEU A 127 9.42 -10.02 4.10
N SER A 128 9.67 -8.71 4.23
CA SER A 128 10.19 -8.12 5.47
C SER A 128 9.33 -7.00 6.01
N GLY A 129 8.86 -6.08 5.16
CA GLY A 129 8.07 -4.91 5.57
C GLY A 129 6.76 -5.28 6.27
N SER A 130 6.06 -6.34 5.82
CA SER A 130 4.81 -6.80 6.44
C SER A 130 4.99 -7.32 7.88
N VAL A 131 6.16 -7.85 8.21
CA VAL A 131 6.50 -8.36 9.54
C VAL A 131 7.12 -7.26 10.39
N TYR A 132 8.07 -6.51 9.83
CA TYR A 132 8.75 -5.40 10.50
C TYR A 132 7.77 -4.38 11.08
N ARG A 133 6.73 -4.00 10.33
CA ARG A 133 5.74 -3.01 10.78
C ARG A 133 4.96 -3.46 12.02
N LEU A 134 4.65 -4.75 12.13
CA LEU A 134 4.01 -5.29 13.34
C LEU A 134 4.91 -5.16 14.57
N LEU A 135 6.20 -5.41 14.40
CA LEU A 135 7.16 -5.40 15.51
C LEU A 135 7.62 -3.98 15.89
N ALA A 136 7.75 -3.08 14.91
CA ALA A 136 8.36 -1.76 15.10
C ALA A 136 7.35 -0.61 15.19
N GLN A 137 6.16 -0.74 14.60
CA GLN A 137 5.24 0.41 14.40
C GLN A 137 3.84 0.19 14.98
N SER A 138 3.45 -1.05 15.30
CA SER A 138 2.14 -1.35 15.89
C SER A 138 2.05 -0.89 17.34
N SER A 139 0.89 -0.36 17.71
CA SER A 139 0.57 0.06 19.09
C SER A 139 -0.04 -1.06 19.95
N LEU A 140 -0.27 -2.25 19.38
CA LEU A 140 -0.77 -3.40 20.11
C LEU A 140 0.29 -3.96 21.10
N PRO A 141 -0.13 -4.76 22.11
CA PRO A 141 0.81 -5.40 23.02
C PRO A 141 1.87 -6.24 22.26
N ALA A 142 3.13 -6.18 22.70
CA ALA A 142 4.26 -6.83 22.03
C ALA A 142 4.02 -8.32 21.75
N GLU A 143 3.46 -9.06 22.71
CA GLU A 143 3.14 -10.49 22.54
C GLU A 143 2.03 -10.75 21.50
N THR A 144 1.11 -9.81 21.31
CA THR A 144 0.12 -9.89 20.22
C THR A 144 0.77 -9.61 18.87
N ASN A 145 1.62 -8.58 18.78
CA ASN A 145 2.38 -8.29 17.56
C ASN A 145 3.27 -9.46 17.15
N LEU A 146 3.94 -10.09 18.12
CA LEU A 146 4.78 -11.25 17.87
C LEU A 146 3.98 -12.45 17.37
N ARG A 147 2.82 -12.73 17.97
CA ARG A 147 1.92 -13.79 17.49
C ARG A 147 1.50 -13.54 16.04
N ASN A 148 1.11 -12.30 15.71
CA ASN A 148 0.71 -11.92 14.36
C ASN A 148 1.89 -11.99 13.37
N ALA A 149 3.08 -11.57 13.80
CA ALA A 149 4.31 -11.68 13.02
C ALA A 149 4.64 -13.14 12.68
N ILE A 150 4.58 -14.05 13.67
CA ILE A 150 4.79 -15.49 13.45
C ILE A 150 3.76 -16.04 12.47
N ALA A 151 2.49 -15.65 12.59
CA ALA A 151 1.45 -16.06 11.64
C ALA A 151 1.76 -15.57 10.20
N ARG A 152 2.21 -14.32 10.04
CA ARG A 152 2.63 -13.79 8.73
C ARG A 152 3.84 -14.52 8.15
N ILE A 153 4.86 -14.77 8.96
CA ILE A 153 6.08 -15.49 8.53
C ILE A 153 5.72 -16.83 7.89
N LYS A 154 4.80 -17.58 8.50
CA LYS A 154 4.30 -18.86 7.97
C LYS A 154 3.58 -18.75 6.62
N LEU A 155 3.08 -17.57 6.26
CA LEU A 155 2.42 -17.31 4.98
C LEU A 155 3.38 -16.81 3.89
N LEU A 156 4.61 -16.41 4.24
CA LEU A 156 5.59 -15.87 3.28
C LEU A 156 6.07 -16.87 2.22
N PRO A 157 6.14 -18.20 2.43
CA PRO A 157 6.45 -19.14 1.35
C PRO A 157 5.53 -19.00 0.13
N ARG A 158 4.23 -18.72 0.33
CA ARG A 158 3.27 -18.45 -0.75
C ARG A 158 3.60 -17.17 -1.54
N VAL A 159 4.10 -16.15 -0.85
CA VAL A 159 4.54 -14.89 -1.46
C VAL A 159 5.76 -15.14 -2.36
N ILE A 160 6.73 -15.91 -1.86
CA ILE A 160 7.93 -16.31 -2.62
C ILE A 160 7.55 -17.10 -3.86
N GLU A 161 6.64 -18.07 -3.74
CA GLU A 161 6.15 -18.84 -4.88
C GLU A 161 5.50 -17.94 -5.94
N THR A 162 4.61 -17.04 -5.52
CA THR A 162 3.96 -16.08 -6.43
C THR A 162 4.99 -15.18 -7.11
N ALA A 163 6.02 -14.74 -6.39
CA ALA A 163 7.11 -13.93 -6.93
C ALA A 163 7.85 -14.68 -8.04
N ARG A 164 8.24 -15.94 -7.82
CA ARG A 164 8.96 -16.75 -8.81
C ARG A 164 8.11 -17.05 -10.05
N GLN A 165 6.78 -17.14 -9.91
CA GLN A 165 5.86 -17.38 -11.02
C GLN A 165 5.54 -16.12 -11.83
N THR A 166 5.69 -14.92 -11.24
CA THR A 166 5.24 -13.66 -11.84
C THR A 166 6.41 -12.81 -12.37
N LEU A 167 7.55 -12.83 -11.69
CA LEU A 167 8.69 -11.98 -12.05
C LEU A 167 9.30 -12.40 -13.39
N GLU A 168 9.33 -11.45 -14.32
CA GLU A 168 9.85 -11.65 -15.67
C GLU A 168 10.47 -10.34 -16.17
N HIS A 169 11.67 -10.41 -16.74
CA HIS A 169 12.36 -9.27 -17.36
C HIS A 169 12.52 -7.99 -16.50
N PRO A 170 12.92 -8.06 -15.22
CA PRO A 170 13.12 -6.86 -14.42
C PRO A 170 14.26 -5.98 -14.96
N PRO A 171 14.17 -4.64 -14.89
CA PRO A 171 15.28 -3.76 -15.22
C PRO A 171 16.49 -3.98 -14.30
N LEU A 172 17.69 -4.05 -14.86
CA LEU A 172 18.90 -4.43 -14.12
C LEU A 172 19.16 -3.60 -12.85
N PRO A 173 19.05 -2.25 -12.84
CA PRO A 173 19.25 -1.47 -11.62
C PRO A 173 18.24 -1.79 -10.51
N ILE A 174 17.01 -2.11 -10.89
CA ILE A 174 15.94 -2.48 -9.96
C ILE A 174 16.18 -3.89 -9.43
N LEU A 175 16.55 -4.82 -10.31
CA LEU A 175 16.92 -6.18 -9.94
C LEU A 175 18.10 -6.21 -8.96
N GLU A 176 19.18 -5.49 -9.23
CA GLU A 176 20.35 -5.44 -8.33
C GLU A 176 19.98 -4.91 -6.94
N THR A 177 19.08 -3.93 -6.89
CA THR A 177 18.55 -3.42 -5.62
C THR A 177 17.72 -4.48 -4.91
N GLY A 178 16.83 -5.18 -5.62
CA GLY A 178 16.03 -6.28 -5.08
C GLY A 178 16.88 -7.43 -4.53
N ILE A 179 17.95 -7.81 -5.23
CA ILE A 179 18.93 -8.82 -4.81
C ILE A 179 19.62 -8.39 -3.52
N ARG A 180 20.12 -7.14 -3.43
CA ARG A 180 20.75 -6.64 -2.21
C ARG A 180 19.78 -6.60 -1.03
N GLN A 181 18.54 -6.17 -1.27
CA GLN A 181 17.49 -6.15 -0.25
C GLN A 181 17.16 -7.56 0.23
N ASN A 182 16.95 -8.54 -0.66
CA ASN A 182 16.62 -9.91 -0.27
C ASN A 182 17.75 -10.57 0.54
N ARG A 183 19.03 -10.32 0.20
CA ARG A 183 20.17 -10.70 1.06
C ARG A 183 20.02 -10.13 2.46
N GLY A 184 19.64 -8.87 2.60
CA GLY A 184 19.41 -8.24 3.90
C GLY A 184 18.21 -8.81 4.65
N VAL A 185 17.13 -9.17 3.94
CA VAL A 185 15.98 -9.89 4.52
C VAL A 185 16.43 -11.21 5.15
N ILE A 186 17.31 -11.96 4.47
CA ILE A 186 17.86 -13.21 4.99
C ILE A 186 18.80 -12.91 6.18
N SER A 187 19.91 -12.22 5.94
CA SER A 187 21.03 -12.18 6.88
C SER A 187 20.87 -11.21 8.04
N PHE A 188 20.20 -10.07 7.79
CA PHE A 188 20.03 -9.04 8.81
C PHE A 188 18.68 -9.14 9.52
N PHE A 189 17.62 -9.55 8.84
CA PHE A 189 16.30 -9.63 9.46
C PHE A 189 16.02 -11.02 10.06
N TYR A 190 15.88 -12.07 9.24
CA TYR A 190 15.42 -13.38 9.72
C TYR A 190 16.47 -14.21 10.44
N GLU A 191 17.76 -14.06 10.12
CA GLU A 191 18.82 -14.77 10.84
C GLU A 191 19.12 -14.17 12.23
N LYS A 192 18.92 -12.86 12.43
CA LYS A 192 19.38 -12.16 13.64
C LYS A 192 18.47 -11.04 14.11
N GLY A 193 18.21 -10.04 13.27
CA GLY A 193 17.61 -8.76 13.70
C GLY A 193 16.21 -8.88 14.27
N ILE A 194 15.41 -9.85 13.81
CA ILE A 194 14.07 -10.08 14.36
C ILE A 194 14.11 -10.47 15.85
N TYR A 195 15.12 -11.23 16.29
CA TYR A 195 15.26 -11.64 17.68
C TYR A 195 15.69 -10.48 18.59
N GLU A 196 16.55 -9.59 18.07
CA GLU A 196 16.94 -8.36 18.77
C GLU A 196 15.74 -7.40 18.95
N MET A 197 14.89 -7.29 17.93
CA MET A 197 13.67 -6.48 17.99
C MET A 197 12.65 -7.03 18.99
N VAL A 198 12.48 -8.35 19.03
CA VAL A 198 11.50 -9.00 19.90
C VAL A 198 11.96 -9.04 21.36
N GLY A 199 13.25 -9.27 21.59
CA GLY A 199 13.78 -9.43 22.95
C GLY A 199 13.27 -10.71 23.64
N PRO A 200 13.32 -10.80 24.98
CA PRO A 200 12.87 -11.97 25.72
C PRO A 200 11.36 -12.18 25.60
N SER A 201 10.95 -13.32 25.06
CA SER A 201 9.53 -13.70 24.95
C SER A 201 9.35 -15.22 25.08
N PRO A 202 8.24 -15.70 25.67
CA PRO A 202 7.89 -17.12 25.66
C PRO A 202 7.61 -17.66 24.25
N GLN A 203 7.34 -16.80 23.27
CA GLN A 203 7.05 -17.20 21.88
C GLN A 203 8.32 -17.33 21.01
N LEU A 204 9.52 -17.08 21.55
CA LEU A 204 10.79 -17.20 20.81
C LEU A 204 10.97 -18.56 20.11
N PRO A 205 10.70 -19.72 20.74
CA PRO A 205 10.85 -21.01 20.06
C PRO A 205 9.91 -21.16 18.85
N ALA A 206 8.71 -20.56 18.92
CA ALA A 206 7.76 -20.58 17.81
C ALA A 206 8.17 -19.62 16.69
N LEU A 207 8.82 -18.50 17.03
CA LEU A 207 9.42 -17.59 16.06
C LEU A 207 10.60 -18.24 15.35
N GLU A 208 11.52 -18.86 16.09
CA GLU A 208 12.68 -19.57 15.57
C GLU A 208 12.26 -20.64 14.55
N ALA A 209 11.30 -21.50 14.92
CA ALA A 209 10.78 -22.52 14.02
C ALA A 209 10.19 -21.92 12.72
N ALA A 210 9.43 -20.82 12.82
CA ALA A 210 8.86 -20.17 11.65
C ALA A 210 9.92 -19.52 10.75
N CYS A 211 10.96 -18.91 11.35
CA CYS A 211 12.09 -18.34 10.62
C CYS A 211 12.90 -19.44 9.92
N ASP A 212 13.20 -20.55 10.61
CA ASP A 212 13.97 -21.67 10.06
C ASP A 212 13.28 -22.29 8.83
N GLU A 213 11.96 -22.46 8.89
CA GLU A 213 11.15 -22.91 7.75
C GLU A 213 11.18 -21.92 6.56
N LEU A 214 11.32 -20.61 6.83
CA LEU A 214 11.33 -19.57 5.81
C LEU A 214 12.72 -19.36 5.16
N LEU A 215 13.80 -19.60 5.88
CA LEU A 215 15.16 -19.31 5.42
C LEU A 215 15.54 -20.07 4.16
N ALA A 216 15.16 -21.34 4.03
CA ALA A 216 15.45 -22.13 2.83
C ALA A 216 14.73 -21.56 1.58
N PRO A 217 13.39 -21.35 1.59
CA PRO A 217 12.70 -20.65 0.50
C PRO A 217 13.27 -19.28 0.15
N LEU A 218 13.73 -18.48 1.13
CA LEU A 218 14.34 -17.18 0.86
C LEU A 218 15.70 -17.29 0.15
N ARG A 219 16.53 -18.26 0.54
CA ARG A 219 17.84 -18.51 -0.08
C ARG A 219 17.69 -19.01 -1.52
N GLU A 220 16.76 -19.92 -1.77
CA GLU A 220 16.41 -20.31 -3.13
C GLU A 220 15.83 -19.13 -3.94
N HIS A 221 15.07 -18.23 -3.31
CA HIS A 221 14.57 -17.03 -3.98
C HIS A 221 15.72 -16.07 -4.34
N GLN A 222 16.73 -15.96 -3.47
CA GLN A 222 17.96 -15.23 -3.76
C GLN A 222 18.62 -15.77 -5.03
N GLU A 223 18.80 -17.08 -5.14
CA GLU A 223 19.39 -17.71 -6.33
C GLU A 223 18.55 -17.46 -7.59
N PHE A 224 17.22 -17.52 -7.48
CA PHE A 224 16.30 -17.18 -8.56
C PHE A 224 16.50 -15.73 -9.04
N LEU A 225 16.51 -14.75 -8.12
CA LEU A 225 16.73 -13.34 -8.46
C LEU A 225 18.09 -13.14 -9.13
N GLU A 226 19.14 -13.80 -8.64
CA GLU A 226 20.47 -13.73 -9.26
C GLU A 226 20.51 -14.34 -10.66
N GLY A 227 19.73 -15.40 -10.91
CA GLY A 227 19.56 -16.02 -12.21
C GLY A 227 18.84 -15.14 -13.24
N LEU A 228 17.93 -14.25 -12.80
CA LEU A 228 17.21 -13.30 -13.66
C LEU A 228 18.12 -12.26 -14.33
N ARG A 229 19.36 -12.08 -13.85
CA ARG A 229 20.34 -11.20 -14.51
C ARG A 229 20.55 -11.52 -15.98
N ARG A 230 20.44 -12.80 -16.36
CA ARG A 230 20.61 -13.26 -17.75
C ARG A 230 19.54 -12.73 -18.70
N SER A 231 18.37 -12.39 -18.18
CA SER A 231 17.21 -11.91 -18.94
C SER A 231 16.79 -10.50 -18.54
N ALA A 232 17.61 -9.80 -17.75
CA ALA A 232 17.33 -8.46 -17.25
C ALA A 232 17.44 -7.42 -18.37
N SER A 233 16.58 -6.41 -18.32
CA SER A 233 16.62 -5.29 -19.27
C SER A 233 17.58 -4.21 -18.78
N GLU A 234 18.43 -3.68 -19.66
CA GLU A 234 19.22 -2.48 -19.37
C GLU A 234 18.36 -1.21 -19.33
N ASN A 235 17.19 -1.24 -19.97
CA ASN A 235 16.30 -0.10 -20.04
C ASN A 235 15.34 -0.08 -18.85
N TRP A 236 15.66 0.75 -17.86
CA TRP A 236 14.81 1.05 -16.69
C TRP A 236 13.89 2.26 -16.90
N ARG A 237 14.00 2.95 -18.05
CA ARG A 237 13.25 4.18 -18.29
C ARG A 237 11.81 3.85 -18.64
N LEU A 238 10.87 4.51 -17.96
CA LEU A 238 9.43 4.34 -18.14
C LEU A 238 8.93 4.79 -19.52
N GLY A 239 9.70 5.67 -20.20
CA GLY A 239 9.32 6.30 -21.47
C GLY A 239 8.52 7.59 -21.26
N LYS A 240 8.59 8.52 -22.24
CA LYS A 240 8.03 9.87 -22.10
C LYS A 240 6.54 9.87 -21.77
N GLU A 241 5.73 9.15 -22.55
CA GLU A 241 4.27 9.16 -22.41
C GLU A 241 3.80 8.67 -21.04
N LYS A 242 4.35 7.52 -20.60
CA LYS A 242 4.04 6.96 -19.29
C LYS A 242 4.58 7.83 -18.15
N PHE A 243 5.76 8.43 -18.31
CA PHE A 243 6.32 9.37 -17.33
C PHE A 243 5.46 10.63 -17.19
N ASP A 244 5.08 11.28 -18.30
CA ASP A 244 4.21 12.45 -18.31
C ASP A 244 2.86 12.13 -17.65
N ARG A 245 2.29 10.97 -17.97
CA ARG A 245 1.01 10.54 -17.38
C ARG A 245 1.12 10.27 -15.89
N LYS A 246 2.17 9.55 -15.45
CA LYS A 246 2.44 9.31 -14.03
C LYS A 246 2.63 10.63 -13.30
N LEU A 247 3.43 11.55 -13.85
CA LEU A 247 3.72 12.83 -13.22
C LEU A 247 2.45 13.66 -12.98
N ARG A 248 1.53 13.69 -13.94
CA ARG A 248 0.23 14.37 -13.74
C ARG A 248 -0.57 13.78 -12.59
N PHE A 249 -0.58 12.45 -12.45
CA PHE A 249 -1.22 11.81 -11.31
C PHE A 249 -0.54 12.15 -9.97
N GLU A 250 0.79 12.15 -9.93
CA GLU A 250 1.53 12.46 -8.69
C GLU A 250 1.42 13.93 -8.27
N LEU A 251 1.48 14.86 -9.24
CA LEU A 251 1.39 16.29 -8.95
C LEU A 251 -0.04 16.76 -8.71
N ASN A 252 -1.04 15.99 -9.18
CA ASN A 252 -2.44 16.39 -9.23
C ASN A 252 -2.61 17.82 -9.80
N ALA A 253 -1.82 18.11 -10.84
CA ALA A 253 -1.74 19.41 -11.48
C ALA A 253 -1.76 19.22 -13.00
N ASP A 254 -2.35 20.17 -13.72
CA ASP A 254 -2.38 20.20 -15.19
C ASP A 254 -1.03 20.62 -15.81
N THR A 255 0.07 20.24 -15.17
CA THR A 255 1.43 20.57 -15.57
C THR A 255 2.09 19.34 -16.22
N THR A 256 2.69 19.54 -17.40
CA THR A 256 3.46 18.52 -18.13
C THR A 256 4.88 18.38 -17.58
N ALA A 257 5.57 17.27 -17.84
CA ALA A 257 6.97 17.11 -17.42
C ALA A 257 7.89 18.17 -18.04
N ASP A 258 7.62 18.55 -19.29
CA ASP A 258 8.38 19.58 -19.99
C ASP A 258 8.22 20.95 -19.32
N GLN A 259 7.03 21.25 -18.77
CA GLN A 259 6.79 22.48 -17.99
C GLN A 259 7.39 22.43 -16.58
N VAL A 260 7.51 21.25 -15.97
CA VAL A 260 8.17 21.10 -14.66
C VAL A 260 9.69 21.22 -14.79
N LEU A 261 10.24 20.80 -15.92
CA LEU A 261 11.68 20.82 -16.18
C LEU A 261 12.22 22.20 -16.59
N ALA A 262 11.37 23.04 -17.17
CA ALA A 262 11.72 24.39 -17.64
C ALA A 262 11.89 25.39 -16.49
#